data_AF-A0A934E478-F1
#
_entry.id   AF-A0A934E478-F1
#
_cell.length_a   1.000
_cell.length_b   1.000
_cell.length_c   1.000
_cell.angle_alpha   90.00
_cell.angle_beta   90.00
_cell.angle_gamma   90.00
#
_symmetry.space_group_name_H-M   'P 1'
#
loop_
_entity.id
_entity.type
_entity.pdbx_description
1 polymer ?
#
loop_
_entity_poly.entity_id
_entity_poly.type
_entity_poly.pdbx_seq_one_letter_code
_entity_poly.pdbx_strand_id
1 'polypeptide(L)'
;MSTRTLPHEAEEFLRQLRIGLGALPEQEREDIVAELRSHLQDRHARGKTLLEGFEDAQTYASRFVSEMALRGALARGTSFDLGRALLTGAKTGIAMLLTVVPLMAVQLIGAALVVVGALKPFMPSRVGLFVDIEGRFVALGAYGGELQGLRELLGLWAIPLFVLGGVGLLWTGNRALRFLAKRRLAATRARPIE
;
A
#
# COMPACT_ATOMS: atom_id res chain seq x y z
N MET A 1 12.38 -19.64 -40.74
CA MET A 1 11.37 -18.87 -39.97
C MET A 1 11.39 -17.45 -40.48
N SER A 2 10.38 -17.05 -41.27
CA SER A 2 10.28 -15.64 -41.69
C SER A 2 9.96 -14.80 -40.45
N THR A 3 10.91 -13.98 -40.02
CA THR A 3 10.66 -12.89 -39.08
C THR A 3 9.70 -11.93 -39.77
N ARG A 4 8.39 -12.12 -39.57
CA ARG A 4 7.39 -11.12 -39.97
C ARG A 4 7.68 -9.87 -39.15
N THR A 5 8.27 -8.88 -39.81
CA THR A 5 8.56 -7.56 -39.26
C THR A 5 7.25 -6.88 -38.90
N LEU A 6 7.13 -6.40 -37.67
CA LEU A 6 5.99 -5.60 -37.25
C LEU A 6 6.08 -4.22 -37.92
N PRO A 7 4.94 -3.53 -38.14
CA PRO A 7 4.96 -2.12 -38.49
C PRO A 7 5.71 -1.27 -37.46
N HIS A 8 6.32 -0.17 -37.92
CA HIS A 8 7.18 0.69 -37.11
C HIS A 8 6.50 1.20 -35.82
N GLU A 9 5.21 1.53 -35.90
CA GLU A 9 4.39 1.98 -34.75
C GLU A 9 4.34 0.95 -33.61
N ALA A 10 4.25 -0.35 -33.94
CA ALA A 10 4.21 -1.42 -32.97
C ALA A 10 5.59 -1.67 -32.35
N GLU A 11 6.66 -1.55 -33.14
CA GLU A 11 8.02 -1.62 -32.62
C GLU A 11 8.33 -0.46 -31.66
N GLU A 12 7.89 0.74 -32.01
CA GLU A 12 8.01 1.93 -31.16
C GLU A 12 7.27 1.75 -29.84
N PHE A 13 6.03 1.26 -29.90
CA PHE A 13 5.24 0.94 -28.71
C PHE A 13 5.96 -0.06 -27.81
N LEU A 14 6.48 -1.16 -28.37
CA LEU A 14 7.21 -2.18 -27.61
C LEU A 14 8.50 -1.63 -26.99
N ARG A 15 9.19 -0.72 -27.70
CA ARG A 15 10.37 -0.04 -27.16
C ARG A 15 10.03 0.82 -25.96
N GLN A 16 8.97 1.62 -26.06
CA GLN A 16 8.49 2.47 -24.96
C GLN A 16 7.99 1.64 -23.78
N LEU A 17 7.30 0.53 -24.06
CA LEU A 17 6.87 -0.43 -23.05
C LEU A 17 8.07 -1.00 -22.29
N ARG A 18 9.11 -1.46 -23.01
CA ARG A 18 10.34 -1.98 -22.39
C ARG A 18 10.98 -0.94 -21.46
N ILE A 19 11.04 0.32 -21.88
CA ILE A 19 11.55 1.42 -21.04
C ILE A 19 10.69 1.58 -19.78
N GLY A 20 9.35 1.58 -19.92
CA GLY A 20 8.42 1.69 -18.80
C GLY A 20 8.49 0.51 -17.82
N LEU A 21 8.87 -0.67 -18.29
CA LEU A 21 9.07 -1.88 -17.47
C LEU A 21 10.48 -1.95 -16.83
N GLY A 22 11.28 -0.88 -16.90
CA GLY A 22 12.66 -0.87 -16.39
C GLY A 22 12.80 -1.18 -14.89
N ALA A 23 11.73 -1.06 -14.10
CA ALA A 23 11.71 -1.41 -12.69
C ALA A 23 11.55 -2.93 -12.41
N LEU A 24 11.22 -3.73 -13.44
CA LEU A 24 11.09 -5.18 -13.34
C LEU A 24 12.43 -5.89 -13.57
N PRO A 25 12.60 -7.12 -13.03
CA PRO A 25 13.67 -8.01 -13.43
C PRO A 25 13.75 -8.15 -14.96
N GLU A 26 14.96 -8.22 -15.49
CA GLU A 26 15.19 -8.28 -16.94
C GLU A 26 14.44 -9.43 -17.61
N GLN A 27 14.45 -10.61 -16.98
CA GLN A 27 13.74 -11.78 -17.49
C GLN A 27 12.23 -11.53 -17.63
N GLU A 28 11.57 -11.05 -16.57
CA GLU A 28 10.14 -10.75 -16.61
C GLU A 28 9.80 -9.66 -17.63
N ARG A 29 10.65 -8.63 -17.75
CA ARG A 29 10.49 -7.56 -18.72
C ARG A 29 10.52 -8.11 -20.15
N GLU A 30 11.51 -8.94 -20.48
CA GLU A 30 11.62 -9.52 -21.82
C GLU A 30 10.50 -10.53 -22.10
N ASP A 31 10.07 -11.30 -21.10
CA ASP A 31 8.93 -12.21 -21.22
C ASP A 31 7.64 -11.44 -21.58
N ILE A 32 7.33 -10.36 -20.87
CA ILE A 32 6.16 -9.50 -21.15
C ILE A 32 6.24 -8.89 -22.56
N VAL A 33 7.41 -8.38 -22.95
CA VAL A 33 7.60 -7.78 -24.29
C VAL A 33 7.49 -8.84 -25.39
N ALA A 34 8.00 -10.05 -25.16
CA ALA A 34 7.92 -11.16 -26.12
C ALA A 34 6.48 -11.67 -26.29
N GLU A 35 5.74 -11.84 -25.18
CA GLU A 35 4.32 -12.20 -25.19
C GLU A 35 3.50 -11.17 -25.97
N LEU A 36 3.69 -9.88 -25.67
CA LEU A 36 2.95 -8.83 -26.35
C LEU A 36 3.32 -8.71 -27.84
N ARG A 37 4.60 -8.89 -28.17
CA ARG A 37 5.04 -8.97 -29.57
C ARG A 37 4.32 -10.09 -30.32
N SER A 38 4.21 -11.28 -29.72
CA SER A 38 3.50 -12.41 -30.32
C SER A 38 2.03 -12.07 -30.57
N HIS A 39 1.36 -11.39 -29.62
CA HIS A 39 -0.02 -10.92 -29.79
C HIS A 39 -0.17 -9.91 -30.93
N LEU A 40 0.74 -8.94 -31.04
CA LEU A 40 0.72 -7.96 -32.13
C LEU A 40 0.98 -8.64 -33.48
N GLN A 41 1.87 -9.63 -33.55
CA GLN A 41 2.12 -10.39 -34.78
C GLN A 41 0.89 -11.19 -35.22
N ASP A 42 0.17 -11.80 -34.28
CA ASP A 42 -1.09 -12.52 -34.58
C ASP A 42 -2.20 -11.54 -35.02
N ARG A 43 -2.36 -10.40 -34.35
CA ARG A 43 -3.30 -9.33 -34.80
C ARG A 43 -2.96 -8.84 -36.22
N HIS A 44 -1.68 -8.63 -36.51
CA HIS A 44 -1.21 -8.19 -37.83
C HIS A 44 -1.53 -9.24 -38.91
N ALA A 45 -1.26 -10.51 -38.62
CA ALA A 45 -1.55 -11.61 -39.54
C ALA A 45 -3.05 -11.76 -39.85
N ARG A 46 -3.91 -11.35 -38.91
CA ARG A 46 -5.37 -11.33 -39.08
C ARG A 46 -5.90 -10.03 -39.70
N GLY A 47 -5.03 -9.12 -40.12
CA GLY A 47 -5.41 -7.82 -40.69
C GLY A 47 -6.12 -6.90 -39.70
N LYS A 48 -5.98 -7.13 -38.38
CA LYS A 48 -6.53 -6.27 -37.34
C LYS A 48 -5.62 -5.08 -37.09
N THR A 49 -6.22 -3.98 -36.66
CA THR A 49 -5.55 -2.83 -36.06
C THR A 49 -4.70 -3.28 -34.86
N LEU A 50 -3.42 -2.90 -34.86
CA LEU A 50 -2.45 -3.46 -33.92
C LEU A 50 -2.62 -2.92 -32.51
N LEU A 51 -2.73 -1.59 -32.40
CA LEU A 51 -2.74 -0.87 -31.15
C LEU A 51 -4.16 -0.45 -30.71
N GLU A 52 -5.19 -0.85 -31.45
CA GLU A 52 -6.57 -0.58 -31.04
C GLU A 52 -6.89 -1.30 -29.72
N GLY A 53 -7.40 -0.54 -28.75
CA GLY A 53 -7.66 -1.01 -27.39
C GLY A 53 -6.46 -0.94 -26.43
N PHE A 54 -5.25 -0.62 -26.91
CA PHE A 54 -4.11 -0.37 -26.05
C PHE A 54 -4.12 1.07 -25.52
N GLU A 55 -3.87 1.21 -24.22
CA GLU A 55 -3.46 2.50 -23.64
C GLU A 55 -2.04 2.85 -24.10
N ASP A 56 -1.56 4.05 -23.76
CA ASP A 56 -0.16 4.40 -23.98
C ASP A 56 0.78 3.40 -23.29
N ALA A 57 1.96 3.19 -23.88
CA ALA A 57 2.90 2.16 -23.46
C ALA A 57 3.32 2.31 -21.99
N GLN A 58 3.47 3.55 -21.51
CA GLN A 58 3.86 3.86 -20.13
C GLN A 58 2.72 3.55 -19.16
N THR A 59 1.47 3.84 -19.51
CA THR A 59 0.32 3.45 -18.69
C THR A 59 0.13 1.95 -18.66
N TYR A 60 0.29 1.27 -19.80
CA TYR A 60 0.29 -0.18 -19.85
C TYR A 60 1.40 -0.78 -18.95
N ALA A 61 2.64 -0.29 -19.08
CA ALA A 61 3.78 -0.71 -18.25
C ALA A 61 3.53 -0.48 -16.74
N SER A 62 2.94 0.67 -16.39
CA SER A 62 2.70 1.04 -15.00
C SER A 62 1.79 0.05 -14.26
N ARG A 63 0.93 -0.69 -14.97
CA ARG A 63 0.08 -1.74 -14.38
C ARG A 63 0.93 -2.91 -13.88
N PHE A 64 1.88 -3.39 -14.68
CA PHE A 64 2.79 -4.49 -14.30
C PHE A 64 3.71 -4.09 -13.15
N VAL A 65 4.30 -2.90 -13.24
CA VAL A 65 5.18 -2.38 -12.17
C VAL A 65 4.42 -2.24 -10.86
N SER A 66 3.19 -1.71 -10.91
CA SER A 66 2.33 -1.57 -9.73
C SER A 66 1.93 -2.92 -9.14
N GLU A 67 1.60 -3.89 -10.00
CA GLU A 67 1.26 -5.25 -9.57
C GLU A 67 2.45 -5.94 -8.89
N MET A 68 3.65 -5.85 -9.48
CA MET A 68 4.86 -6.42 -8.92
C MET A 68 5.20 -5.77 -7.57
N ALA A 69 5.14 -4.43 -7.49
CA ALA A 69 5.36 -3.71 -6.25
C ALA A 69 4.39 -4.16 -5.14
N LEU A 70 3.12 -4.38 -5.48
CA LEU A 70 2.10 -4.83 -4.53
C LEU A 70 2.30 -6.29 -4.08
N ARG A 71 2.69 -7.18 -5.01
CA ARG A 71 3.07 -8.57 -4.68
C ARG A 71 4.29 -8.60 -3.76
N GLY A 72 5.32 -7.82 -4.06
CA GLY A 72 6.51 -7.68 -3.22
C GLY A 72 6.18 -7.12 -1.84
N ALA A 73 5.31 -6.12 -1.74
CA ALA A 73 4.85 -5.58 -0.47
C ALA A 73 4.05 -6.61 0.36
N LEU A 74 3.21 -7.42 -0.28
CA LEU A 74 2.51 -8.54 0.38
C LEU A 74 3.48 -9.60 0.90
N ALA A 75 4.55 -9.89 0.17
CA ALA A 75 5.58 -10.85 0.60
C ALA A 75 6.38 -10.34 1.81
N ARG A 76 6.78 -9.06 1.82
CA ARG A 76 7.45 -8.43 2.98
C ARG A 76 6.51 -8.29 4.18
N GLY A 77 5.23 -8.04 3.92
CA GLY A 77 4.18 -8.08 4.93
C GLY A 77 4.16 -6.92 5.92
N THR A 78 4.97 -5.87 5.70
CA THR A 78 4.96 -4.66 6.54
C THR A 78 3.83 -3.71 6.12
N SER A 79 3.20 -3.05 7.10
CA SER A 79 2.12 -2.10 6.84
C SER A 79 2.57 -0.92 5.96
N PHE A 80 3.82 -0.48 6.15
CA PHE A 80 4.39 0.65 5.40
C PHE A 80 4.61 0.30 3.93
N ASP A 81 5.18 -0.88 3.63
CA ASP A 81 5.35 -1.35 2.26
C ASP A 81 4.00 -1.49 1.55
N LEU A 82 3.00 -2.05 2.23
CA LEU A 82 1.66 -2.22 1.70
C LEU A 82 0.98 -0.89 1.42
N GLY A 83 1.02 0.05 2.37
CA GLY A 83 0.47 1.39 2.20
C GLY A 83 1.13 2.13 1.04
N ARG A 84 2.46 2.11 0.96
CA ARG A 84 3.21 2.72 -0.14
C ARG A 84 2.85 2.11 -1.48
N ALA A 85 2.87 0.77 -1.61
CA ALA A 85 2.55 0.10 -2.87
C ALA A 85 1.11 0.35 -3.33
N LEU A 86 0.16 0.41 -2.38
CA LEU A 86 -1.23 0.74 -2.68
C LEU A 86 -1.38 2.17 -3.19
N LEU A 87 -0.68 3.14 -2.59
CA LEU A 87 -0.70 4.54 -3.02
C LEU A 87 0.02 4.77 -4.35
N THR A 88 1.21 4.20 -4.54
CA THR A 88 2.00 4.41 -5.77
C THR A 88 1.38 3.73 -6.98
N GLY A 89 0.75 2.57 -6.79
CA GLY A 89 0.07 1.91 -7.90
C GLY A 89 -1.22 2.61 -8.30
N ALA A 90 -1.82 3.42 -7.42
CA ALA A 90 -3.14 4.01 -7.63
C ALA A 90 -3.06 5.20 -8.61
N LYS A 91 -2.99 4.93 -9.91
CA LYS A 91 -3.54 5.84 -10.93
C LYS A 91 -5.07 6.01 -10.83
N THR A 92 -5.70 5.37 -9.83
CA THR A 92 -7.15 5.21 -9.70
C THR A 92 -7.64 5.75 -8.35
N GLY A 93 -7.97 7.03 -8.35
CA GLY A 93 -9.06 7.60 -7.57
C GLY A 93 -8.73 8.07 -6.15
N ILE A 94 -9.27 9.25 -5.82
CA ILE A 94 -9.35 9.81 -4.47
C ILE A 94 -9.87 8.78 -3.45
N ALA A 95 -10.69 7.80 -3.88
CA ALA A 95 -11.18 6.71 -3.05
C ALA A 95 -10.07 5.84 -2.44
N MET A 96 -9.01 5.51 -3.18
CA MET A 96 -7.90 4.73 -2.64
C MET A 96 -7.12 5.53 -1.60
N LEU A 97 -6.89 6.81 -1.87
CA LEU A 97 -6.27 7.72 -0.91
C LEU A 97 -7.10 7.81 0.38
N LEU A 98 -8.41 8.03 0.24
CA LEU A 98 -9.37 8.10 1.35
C LEU A 98 -9.51 6.78 2.13
N THR A 99 -9.06 5.66 1.57
CA THR A 99 -9.09 4.36 2.28
C THR A 99 -7.74 4.04 2.93
N VAL A 100 -6.64 4.22 2.20
CA VAL A 100 -5.29 3.84 2.67
C VAL A 100 -4.77 4.82 3.72
N VAL A 101 -5.01 6.12 3.58
CA VAL A 101 -4.50 7.13 4.52
C VAL A 101 -5.08 6.94 5.93
N PRO A 102 -6.40 6.76 6.13
CA PRO A 102 -6.93 6.45 7.47
C PRO A 102 -6.38 5.16 8.05
N LEU A 103 -6.17 4.11 7.24
CA LEU A 103 -5.55 2.86 7.71
C LEU A 103 -4.11 3.08 8.18
N MET A 104 -3.35 3.91 7.47
CA MET A 104 -2.00 4.31 7.91
C MET A 104 -2.04 5.15 9.20
N ALA A 105 -3.02 6.04 9.34
CA ALA A 105 -3.21 6.79 10.59
C ALA A 105 -3.52 5.85 11.77
N VAL A 106 -4.37 4.83 11.57
CA VAL A 106 -4.63 3.79 12.58
C VAL A 106 -3.35 3.04 12.97
N GLN A 107 -2.45 2.76 12.02
CA GLN A 107 -1.15 2.16 12.34
C GLN A 107 -0.29 3.08 13.21
N LEU A 108 -0.25 4.38 12.89
CA LEU A 108 0.50 5.36 13.68
C LEU A 108 -0.05 5.50 15.10
N ILE A 109 -1.38 5.56 15.25
CA ILE A 109 -2.04 5.59 16.56
C ILE A 109 -1.73 4.32 17.35
N GLY A 110 -1.81 3.15 16.71
CA GLY A 110 -1.47 1.87 17.33
C GLY A 110 -0.02 1.83 17.83
N ALA A 111 0.93 2.26 16.99
CA ALA A 111 2.33 2.36 17.37
C ALA A 111 2.55 3.34 18.51
N ALA A 112 1.93 4.52 18.47
CA ALA A 112 2.01 5.52 19.53
C ALA A 112 1.48 4.97 20.87
N LEU A 113 0.37 4.23 20.86
CA LEU A 113 -0.17 3.59 22.06
C LEU A 113 0.80 2.56 22.64
N VAL A 114 1.39 1.70 21.81
CA VAL A 114 2.41 0.74 22.30
C VAL A 114 3.59 1.48 22.93
N VAL A 115 4.10 2.53 22.28
CA VAL A 115 5.21 3.34 22.80
C VAL A 115 4.85 3.99 24.13
N VAL A 116 3.67 4.62 24.22
CA VAL A 116 3.17 5.24 25.47
C VAL A 116 3.02 4.19 26.57
N GLY A 117 2.42 3.04 26.29
CA GLY A 117 2.30 1.94 27.25
C GLY A 117 3.65 1.43 27.75
N ALA A 118 4.63 1.32 26.85
CA ALA A 118 6.00 0.91 27.18
C ALA A 118 6.80 1.98 27.96
N LEU A 119 6.43 3.26 27.86
CA LEU A 119 7.02 4.36 28.62
C LEU A 119 6.54 4.42 30.07
N LYS A 120 5.36 3.86 30.40
CA LYS A 120 4.76 3.92 31.74
C LYS A 120 5.67 3.40 32.87
N PRO A 121 6.46 2.31 32.75
CA PRO A 121 7.39 1.88 33.81
C PRO A 121 8.50 2.87 34.11
N PHE A 122 8.91 3.67 33.12
CA PHE A 122 9.97 4.67 33.26
C PHE A 122 9.43 6.01 33.77
N MET A 123 8.19 6.35 33.41
CA MET A 123 7.55 7.61 33.79
C MET A 123 6.11 7.39 34.28
N PRO A 124 5.93 6.73 35.43
CA PRO A 124 4.62 6.27 35.90
C PRO A 124 3.64 7.41 36.19
N SER A 125 4.15 8.58 36.61
CA SER A 125 3.32 9.77 36.87
C SER A 125 2.93 10.55 35.62
N ARG A 126 3.61 10.33 34.48
CA ARG A 126 3.43 11.13 33.25
C ARG A 126 2.68 10.41 32.14
N VAL A 127 2.42 9.11 32.29
CA VAL A 127 1.70 8.32 31.30
C VAL A 127 0.39 7.85 31.90
N GLY A 128 -0.74 8.09 31.23
CA GLY A 128 -2.02 7.59 31.71
C GLY A 128 -3.23 8.31 31.12
N LEU A 129 -4.35 8.16 31.82
CA LEU A 129 -5.58 8.92 31.60
C LEU A 129 -5.70 9.94 32.72
N PHE A 130 -5.63 11.21 32.37
CA PHE A 130 -5.64 12.32 33.32
C PHE A 130 -6.99 13.02 33.29
N VAL A 131 -7.55 13.19 34.48
CA VAL A 131 -8.77 13.97 34.72
C VAL A 131 -8.50 15.07 35.72
N ASP A 132 -9.27 16.15 35.63
CA ASP A 132 -9.22 17.23 36.63
C ASP A 132 -9.93 16.83 37.94
N ILE A 133 -9.93 17.75 38.90
CA ILE A 133 -10.59 17.60 40.22
C ILE A 133 -12.11 17.43 40.07
N GLU A 134 -12.70 18.00 39.03
CA GLU A 134 -14.13 17.87 38.69
C GLU A 134 -14.44 16.55 37.94
N GLY A 135 -13.43 15.74 37.64
CA GLY A 135 -13.56 14.48 36.91
C GLY A 135 -13.65 14.63 35.39
N ARG A 136 -13.38 15.82 34.83
CA ARG A 136 -13.39 16.05 33.38
C ARG A 136 -12.13 15.47 32.74
N PHE A 137 -12.29 14.90 31.55
CA PHE A 137 -11.17 14.43 30.74
C PHE A 137 -10.25 15.58 30.34
N VAL A 138 -8.96 15.47 30.69
CA VAL A 138 -7.94 16.46 30.31
C VAL A 138 -7.00 15.90 29.26
N ALA A 139 -6.44 14.71 29.47
CA ALA A 139 -5.47 14.14 28.56
C ALA A 139 -5.44 12.60 28.59
N LEU A 140 -5.07 12.02 27.45
CA LEU A 140 -4.74 10.60 27.31
C LEU A 140 -3.34 10.49 26.70
N GLY A 141 -2.46 9.73 27.36
CA GLY A 141 -1.14 9.40 26.84
C GLY A 141 -0.01 9.93 27.71
N ALA A 142 1.07 10.43 27.08
CA ALA A 142 2.20 11.03 27.77
C ALA A 142 1.99 12.55 27.96
N TYR A 143 2.02 13.01 29.21
CA TYR A 143 1.83 14.41 29.60
C TYR A 143 3.13 15.00 30.16
N GLY A 144 3.55 16.15 29.61
CA GLY A 144 4.80 16.82 29.99
C GLY A 144 4.63 18.02 30.93
N GLY A 145 3.40 18.45 31.21
CA GLY A 145 3.10 19.62 32.05
C GLY A 145 3.10 19.32 33.54
N GLU A 146 2.86 20.35 34.35
CA GLU A 146 2.65 20.18 35.80
C GLU A 146 1.38 19.39 36.07
N LEU A 147 1.48 18.33 36.88
CA LEU A 147 0.35 17.46 37.23
C LEU A 147 -0.53 18.05 38.36
N GLN A 148 -0.35 19.32 38.70
CA GLN A 148 -1.09 19.97 39.79
C GLN A 148 -2.59 19.98 39.46
N GLY A 149 -3.39 19.34 40.31
CA GLY A 149 -4.84 19.22 40.11
C GLY A 149 -5.28 18.14 39.13
N LEU A 150 -4.35 17.32 38.61
CA LEU A 150 -4.69 16.19 37.74
C LEU A 150 -4.59 14.87 38.49
N ARG A 151 -5.62 14.04 38.35
CA ARG A 151 -5.64 12.67 38.87
C ARG A 151 -5.48 11.68 37.73
N GLU A 152 -4.56 10.74 37.90
CA GLU A 152 -4.36 9.64 36.96
C GLU A 152 -5.32 8.49 37.33
N LEU A 153 -6.17 8.08 36.38
CA LEU A 153 -7.24 7.09 36.63
C LEU A 153 -6.82 5.64 36.37
N LEU A 154 -5.88 5.40 35.46
CA LEU A 154 -5.60 4.06 34.96
C LEU A 154 -4.59 3.29 35.82
N GLY A 155 -3.71 3.96 36.55
CA GLY A 155 -2.67 3.32 37.34
C GLY A 155 -1.83 2.38 36.48
N LEU A 156 -1.58 1.19 37.02
CA LEU A 156 -0.87 0.12 36.30
C LEU A 156 -1.67 -0.48 35.14
N TRP A 157 -3.00 -0.35 35.12
CA TRP A 157 -3.84 -0.82 34.02
C TRP A 157 -3.61 -0.06 32.71
N ALA A 158 -2.98 1.12 32.76
CA ALA A 158 -2.57 1.86 31.57
C ALA A 158 -1.68 1.01 30.64
N ILE A 159 -0.79 0.17 31.21
CA ILE A 159 0.16 -0.66 30.45
C ILE A 159 -0.58 -1.66 29.55
N PRO A 160 -1.37 -2.62 30.08
CA PRO A 160 -2.05 -3.58 29.24
C PRO A 160 -3.06 -2.91 28.30
N LEU A 161 -3.75 -1.84 28.72
CA LEU A 161 -4.71 -1.17 27.85
C LEU A 161 -4.04 -0.51 26.64
N PHE A 162 -2.94 0.24 26.83
CA PHE A 162 -2.24 0.89 25.74
C PHE A 162 -1.47 -0.10 24.87
N VAL A 163 -0.79 -1.09 25.47
CA VAL A 163 -0.04 -2.09 24.71
C VAL A 163 -0.97 -3.01 23.93
N LEU A 164 -1.97 -3.62 24.57
CA LEU A 164 -2.90 -4.53 23.87
C LEU A 164 -3.79 -3.78 22.89
N GLY A 165 -4.27 -2.59 23.26
CA GLY A 165 -5.03 -1.72 22.35
C GLY A 165 -4.20 -1.33 21.14
N GLY A 166 -2.95 -0.89 21.36
CA GLY A 166 -2.02 -0.54 20.30
C GLY A 166 -1.67 -1.70 19.38
N VAL A 167 -1.34 -2.87 19.94
CA VAL A 167 -1.11 -4.11 19.17
C VAL A 167 -2.36 -4.53 18.40
N GLY A 168 -3.54 -4.41 18.99
CA GLY A 168 -4.83 -4.66 18.33
C GLY A 168 -5.05 -3.76 17.11
N LEU A 169 -4.78 -2.46 17.23
CA LEU A 169 -4.87 -1.51 16.11
C LEU A 169 -3.83 -1.80 15.01
N LEU A 170 -2.59 -2.14 15.39
CA LEU A 170 -1.55 -2.53 14.45
C LEU A 170 -1.95 -3.79 13.67
N TRP A 171 -2.43 -4.81 14.39
CA TRP A 171 -2.85 -6.07 13.80
C TRP A 171 -4.05 -5.89 12.86
N THR A 172 -5.11 -5.21 13.32
CA THR A 172 -6.31 -4.97 12.51
C THR A 172 -6.02 -4.12 11.28
N GLY A 173 -5.27 -3.02 11.42
CA GLY A 173 -4.94 -2.16 10.27
C GLY A 173 -4.03 -2.85 9.25
N ASN A 174 -3.06 -3.66 9.68
CA ASN A 174 -2.24 -4.46 8.77
C ASN A 174 -3.08 -5.52 8.05
N ARG A 175 -4.02 -6.16 8.76
CA ARG A 175 -4.94 -7.13 8.16
C ARG A 175 -5.87 -6.48 7.14
N ALA A 176 -6.37 -5.28 7.41
CA ALA A 176 -7.17 -4.50 6.47
C ALA A 176 -6.36 -4.09 5.22
N LEU A 177 -5.12 -3.61 5.39
CA LEU A 177 -4.21 -3.28 4.28
C LEU A 177 -3.92 -4.50 3.39
N ARG A 178 -3.64 -5.66 4.00
CA ARG A 178 -3.45 -6.92 3.28
C ARG A 178 -4.70 -7.35 2.51
N PHE A 179 -5.87 -7.20 3.12
CA PHE A 179 -7.13 -7.50 2.46
C PHE A 179 -7.36 -6.59 1.24
N LEU A 180 -7.12 -5.29 1.39
CA LEU A 180 -7.25 -4.32 0.31
C LEU A 180 -6.25 -4.61 -0.84
N ALA A 181 -5.00 -4.92 -0.50
CA ALA A 181 -3.98 -5.33 -1.47
C ALA A 181 -4.39 -6.59 -2.25
N LYS A 182 -4.91 -7.62 -1.58
CA LYS A 182 -5.41 -8.83 -2.23
C LYS A 182 -6.61 -8.56 -3.14
N ARG A 183 -7.58 -7.76 -2.69
CA ARG A 183 -8.74 -7.37 -3.51
C ARG A 183 -8.31 -6.63 -4.77
N ARG A 184 -7.34 -5.73 -4.64
CA ARG A 184 -6.81 -4.98 -5.77
C ARG A 184 -6.15 -5.89 -6.80
N LEU A 185 -5.28 -6.81 -6.36
CA LEU A 185 -4.68 -7.80 -7.26
C LEU A 185 -5.73 -8.67 -7.97
N ALA A 186 -6.77 -9.09 -7.25
CA ALA A 186 -7.87 -9.86 -7.82
C ALA A 186 -8.64 -9.07 -8.89
N ALA A 187 -8.88 -7.77 -8.66
CA ALA A 187 -9.56 -6.90 -9.62
C ALA A 187 -8.72 -6.67 -10.90
N THR A 188 -7.39 -6.58 -10.78
CA THR A 188 -6.50 -6.46 -11.95
C THR A 188 -6.48 -7.74 -12.78
N ARG A 189 -6.48 -8.91 -12.13
CA ARG A 189 -6.49 -10.21 -12.82
C ARG A 189 -7.80 -10.51 -13.57
N ALA A 190 -8.91 -9.94 -13.11
CA ALA A 190 -10.24 -10.18 -13.69
C ALA A 190 -10.53 -9.36 -14.96
N ARG A 191 -9.61 -8.50 -15.42
CA ARG A 191 -9.72 -7.82 -16.72
C ARG A 191 -8.89 -8.59 -17.75
N PRO A 192 -9.49 -9.52 -18.52
CA PRO A 192 -8.80 -10.12 -19.65
C PRO A 192 -8.39 -9.02 -20.64
N ILE A 193 -7.21 -9.19 -21.24
CA ILE A 193 -6.74 -8.38 -22.35
C ILE A 193 -7.56 -8.84 -23.56
N GLU A 194 -8.64 -8.14 -23.90
CA GLU A 194 -9.41 -8.34 -25.13
C GLU A 194 -8.78 -7.58 -26.31
#